data_AF-A0A9E3EQE8-F1
#
_entry.id   AF-A0A9E3EQE8-F1
#
_cell.length_a   1.000
_cell.length_b   1.000
_cell.length_c   1.000
_cell.angle_alpha   90.00
_cell.angle_beta   90.00
_cell.angle_gamma   90.00
#
_symmetry.space_group_name_H-M   'P 1'
#
loop_
_entity.id
_entity.type
_entity.pdbx_description
1 polymer ?
#
loop_
_entity_poly.entity_id
_entity_poly.type
_entity_poly.pdbx_seq_one_letter_code
_entity_poly.pdbx_strand_id
1 'polypeptide(L)'
;MFVRLHAFDWMVYSERVMPAFASWLVEDDESAVEQLYQETRSARGEQFVPAAVKHLCIWPRAQAFVKQLPRGSQAKQEYQNLCAAELFTALSDRYIRQYPPRLYQDSEALRSVWGAIVEQFCLPWFQHSPPQDDEETSSLEKKEQEPETPTEDELEADRSELISLLQSAGLERLARQVSEQAVSKSYNIIEQSAFPVEDIASWDETGIPDEERIPPEDDDTGDAPRGIVIGRQPAGLHMRGWLATISVRTMVLFEFLACGRRSMPFGYHAGEPFEGYIGYLTPDEIWQMALLLGDVEPPDAARAREEARNFHDQLSADWDEFRLIDEVLPEHAAEFLQAIHNAAQQGLGLICSIG
;
A
#
# COMPACT_ATOMS: atom_id res chain seq x y z
N MET A 1 6.57 6.17 -0.66
CA MET A 1 6.12 4.78 -0.46
C MET A 1 5.10 4.79 0.66
N PHE A 2 3.91 4.30 0.41
CA PHE A 2 2.78 4.26 1.34
C PHE A 2 2.22 2.84 1.44
N VAL A 3 1.76 2.47 2.63
CA VAL A 3 0.99 1.26 2.90
C VAL A 3 -0.49 1.59 2.73
N ARG A 4 -1.18 0.87 1.85
CA ARG A 4 -2.60 1.09 1.52
C ARG A 4 -3.41 -0.19 1.74
N LEU A 5 -4.63 -0.02 2.23
CA LEU A 5 -5.63 -1.09 2.31
C LEU A 5 -6.67 -0.92 1.21
N HIS A 6 -6.99 -2.02 0.55
CA HIS A 6 -8.03 -2.09 -0.48
C HIS A 6 -9.08 -3.12 -0.07
N ALA A 7 -10.34 -2.87 -0.44
CA ALA A 7 -11.35 -3.90 -0.39
C ALA A 7 -10.95 -5.01 -1.34
N PHE A 8 -11.25 -6.22 -0.92
CA PHE A 8 -10.91 -7.40 -1.67
C PHE A 8 -12.12 -8.31 -1.80
N ASP A 9 -12.62 -8.43 -3.03
CA ASP A 9 -13.67 -9.37 -3.37
C ASP A 9 -13.09 -10.79 -3.43
N TRP A 10 -13.09 -11.42 -2.26
CA TRP A 10 -12.61 -12.78 -2.07
C TRP A 10 -13.40 -13.80 -2.88
N MET A 11 -14.69 -13.56 -3.11
CA MET A 11 -15.55 -14.47 -3.86
C MET A 11 -15.15 -14.47 -5.33
N VAL A 12 -15.00 -13.29 -5.95
CA VAL A 12 -14.50 -13.19 -7.33
C VAL A 12 -13.09 -13.79 -7.45
N TYR A 13 -12.22 -13.51 -6.48
CA TYR A 13 -10.87 -14.08 -6.48
C TYR A 13 -10.88 -15.61 -6.45
N SER A 14 -11.63 -16.21 -5.52
CA SER A 14 -11.63 -17.66 -5.28
C SER A 14 -12.46 -18.45 -6.30
N GLU A 15 -13.55 -17.90 -6.82
CA GLU A 15 -14.48 -18.61 -7.73
C GLU A 15 -14.22 -18.33 -9.21
N ARG A 16 -13.56 -17.21 -9.55
CA ARG A 16 -13.33 -16.81 -10.95
C ARG A 16 -11.85 -16.75 -11.31
N VAL A 17 -11.06 -15.99 -10.54
CA VAL A 17 -9.65 -15.76 -10.88
C VAL A 17 -8.82 -17.02 -10.67
N MET A 18 -8.84 -17.60 -9.47
CA MET A 18 -8.03 -18.77 -9.15
C MET A 18 -8.35 -20.01 -10.02
N PRO A 19 -9.63 -20.33 -10.32
CA PRO A 19 -9.95 -21.42 -11.23
C PRO A 19 -9.45 -21.20 -12.65
N ALA A 20 -9.49 -19.97 -13.17
CA ALA A 20 -8.91 -19.66 -14.48
C ALA A 20 -7.40 -19.97 -14.52
N PHE A 21 -6.66 -19.53 -13.48
CA PHE A 21 -5.23 -19.85 -13.36
C PHE A 21 -4.98 -21.35 -13.16
N ALA A 22 -5.87 -22.07 -12.46
CA ALA A 22 -5.77 -23.52 -12.31
C ALA A 22 -5.86 -24.24 -13.67
N SER A 23 -6.85 -23.90 -14.50
CA SER A 23 -6.99 -24.47 -15.85
C SER A 23 -5.74 -24.19 -16.69
N TRP A 24 -5.18 -22.99 -16.61
CA TRP A 24 -3.97 -22.67 -17.38
C TRP A 24 -2.74 -23.44 -16.90
N LEU A 25 -2.45 -23.45 -15.60
CA LEU A 25 -1.22 -24.05 -15.07
C LEU A 25 -1.29 -25.59 -15.05
N VAL A 26 -2.46 -26.18 -14.82
CA VAL A 26 -2.64 -27.62 -14.64
C VAL A 26 -3.05 -28.33 -15.93
N GLU A 27 -4.00 -27.73 -16.66
CA GLU A 27 -4.68 -28.32 -17.83
C GLU A 27 -4.13 -27.80 -19.15
N ASP A 28 -3.30 -26.74 -19.11
CA ASP A 28 -2.77 -26.05 -20.29
C ASP A 28 -3.86 -25.33 -21.12
N ASP A 29 -5.01 -25.02 -20.49
CA ASP A 29 -6.08 -24.23 -21.08
C ASP A 29 -6.01 -22.78 -20.61
N GLU A 30 -5.56 -21.90 -21.49
CA GLU A 30 -5.40 -20.47 -21.21
C GLU A 30 -6.67 -19.64 -21.46
N SER A 31 -7.72 -20.23 -22.02
CA SER A 31 -8.89 -19.50 -22.56
C SER A 31 -9.55 -18.57 -21.54
N ALA A 32 -9.73 -19.04 -20.30
CA ALA A 32 -10.38 -18.26 -19.25
C ALA A 32 -9.48 -17.12 -18.74
N VAL A 33 -8.17 -17.36 -18.58
CA VAL A 33 -7.23 -16.32 -18.15
C VAL A 33 -7.04 -15.28 -19.24
N GLU A 34 -7.00 -15.71 -20.50
CA GLU A 34 -6.91 -14.80 -21.65
C GLU A 34 -8.09 -13.83 -21.69
N GLN A 35 -9.32 -14.34 -21.53
CA GLN A 35 -10.52 -13.50 -21.47
C GLN A 35 -10.44 -12.46 -20.34
N LEU A 36 -10.05 -12.88 -19.14
CA LEU A 36 -9.85 -11.97 -18.01
C LEU A 36 -8.77 -10.92 -18.31
N TYR A 37 -7.62 -11.35 -18.82
CA TYR A 37 -6.50 -10.46 -19.09
C TYR A 37 -6.85 -9.42 -20.17
N GLN A 38 -7.53 -9.82 -21.24
CA GLN A 38 -7.90 -8.91 -22.35
C GLN A 38 -8.78 -7.73 -21.90
N GLU A 39 -9.55 -7.89 -20.82
CA GLU A 39 -10.37 -6.82 -20.24
C GLU A 39 -9.54 -5.81 -19.42
N THR A 40 -8.33 -6.16 -18.99
CA THR A 40 -7.46 -5.30 -18.16
C THR A 40 -6.89 -4.13 -18.93
N ARG A 41 -6.52 -3.07 -18.21
CA ARG A 41 -5.81 -1.92 -18.79
C ARG A 41 -4.48 -2.33 -19.43
N SER A 42 -3.72 -3.24 -18.81
CA SER A 42 -2.45 -3.73 -19.33
C SER A 42 -2.60 -4.33 -20.72
N ALA A 43 -3.59 -5.19 -20.93
CA ALA A 43 -3.86 -5.77 -22.24
C ALA A 43 -4.29 -4.73 -23.27
N ARG A 44 -5.11 -3.74 -22.89
CA ARG A 44 -5.48 -2.62 -23.77
C ARG A 44 -4.27 -1.80 -24.19
N GLY A 45 -3.35 -1.52 -23.25
CA GLY A 45 -2.09 -0.84 -23.53
C GLY A 45 -1.21 -1.60 -24.53
N GLU A 46 -1.15 -2.93 -24.42
CA GLU A 46 -0.38 -3.79 -25.32
C GLU A 46 -0.89 -3.80 -26.76
N GLN A 47 -2.15 -3.42 -27.01
CA GLN A 47 -2.70 -3.34 -28.36
C GLN A 47 -2.00 -2.28 -29.21
N PHE A 48 -1.47 -1.23 -28.58
CA PHE A 48 -0.76 -0.13 -29.24
C PHE A 48 0.72 -0.42 -29.48
N VAL A 49 1.24 -1.54 -28.99
CA VAL A 49 2.64 -1.93 -29.14
C VAL A 49 2.91 -2.42 -30.58
N PRO A 50 3.97 -1.93 -31.27
CA PRO A 50 4.29 -2.34 -32.63
C PRO A 50 4.55 -3.85 -32.75
N ALA A 51 4.12 -4.45 -33.88
CA ALA A 51 4.23 -5.89 -34.12
C ALA A 51 5.65 -6.47 -33.94
N ALA A 52 6.68 -5.69 -34.27
CA ALA A 52 8.08 -6.09 -34.13
C ALA A 52 8.49 -6.41 -32.68
N VAL A 53 7.87 -5.75 -31.70
CA VAL A 53 8.20 -5.89 -30.28
C VAL A 53 7.06 -6.52 -29.45
N LYS A 54 5.95 -6.93 -30.09
CA LYS A 54 4.84 -7.60 -29.40
C LYS A 54 5.24 -8.84 -28.61
N HIS A 55 6.28 -9.56 -29.02
CA HIS A 55 6.79 -10.73 -28.30
C HIS A 55 7.39 -10.38 -26.91
N LEU A 56 7.70 -9.11 -26.66
CA LEU A 56 8.20 -8.61 -25.38
C LEU A 56 7.08 -8.17 -24.42
N CYS A 57 5.83 -8.14 -24.90
CA CYS A 57 4.67 -7.86 -24.07
C CYS A 57 4.48 -8.92 -22.96
N ILE A 58 3.75 -8.55 -21.92
CA ILE A 58 3.49 -9.34 -20.73
C ILE A 58 2.82 -10.66 -21.12
N TRP A 59 1.75 -10.59 -21.91
CA TRP A 59 0.97 -11.80 -22.25
C TRP A 59 1.79 -12.87 -22.99
N PRO A 60 2.47 -12.59 -24.13
CA PRO A 60 3.30 -13.58 -24.79
C PRO A 60 4.43 -14.14 -23.92
N ARG A 61 5.03 -13.31 -23.06
CA ARG A 61 6.06 -13.75 -22.09
C ARG A 61 5.48 -14.72 -21.06
N ALA A 62 4.30 -14.43 -20.52
CA ALA A 62 3.61 -15.30 -19.57
C ALA A 62 3.22 -16.64 -20.22
N GLN A 63 2.68 -16.62 -21.44
CA GLN A 63 2.38 -17.83 -22.22
C GLN A 63 3.63 -18.69 -22.48
N ALA A 64 4.73 -18.07 -22.92
CA ALA A 64 5.97 -18.77 -23.17
C ALA A 64 6.51 -19.43 -21.89
N PHE A 65 6.38 -18.75 -20.75
CA PHE A 65 6.77 -19.26 -19.45
C PHE A 65 5.91 -20.46 -19.00
N VAL A 66 4.57 -20.36 -19.04
CA VAL A 66 3.68 -21.46 -18.64
C VAL A 66 3.90 -22.71 -19.51
N LYS A 67 4.18 -22.54 -20.81
CA LYS A 67 4.55 -23.64 -21.71
C LYS A 67 5.85 -24.35 -21.33
N GLN A 68 6.75 -23.67 -20.63
CA GLN A 68 8.03 -24.23 -20.16
C GLN A 68 7.95 -24.88 -18.77
N LEU A 69 6.82 -24.75 -18.07
CA LEU A 69 6.66 -25.30 -16.73
C LEU A 69 6.74 -26.83 -16.72
N PRO A 70 7.40 -27.43 -15.71
CA PRO A 70 7.42 -28.89 -15.53
C PRO A 70 6.00 -29.48 -15.45
N ARG A 71 5.70 -30.51 -16.26
CA ARG A 71 4.37 -31.15 -16.29
C ARG A 71 4.29 -32.50 -15.55
N GLY A 72 5.28 -32.80 -14.69
CA GLY A 72 5.27 -33.99 -13.84
C GLY A 72 4.11 -33.98 -12.84
N SER A 73 3.69 -35.15 -12.36
CA SER A 73 2.56 -35.28 -11.42
C SER A 73 2.74 -34.45 -10.15
N GLN A 74 3.96 -34.40 -9.60
CA GLN A 74 4.29 -33.57 -8.45
C GLN A 74 4.13 -32.08 -8.74
N ALA A 75 4.68 -31.60 -9.87
CA ALA A 75 4.56 -30.19 -10.26
C ALA A 75 3.10 -29.78 -10.49
N LYS A 76 2.29 -30.65 -11.10
CA LYS A 76 0.85 -30.41 -11.25
C LYS A 76 0.13 -30.30 -9.91
N GLN A 77 0.47 -31.14 -8.94
CA GLN A 77 -0.10 -31.04 -7.59
C GLN A 77 0.29 -29.70 -6.92
N GLU A 78 1.53 -29.24 -7.11
CA GLU A 78 1.97 -27.94 -6.61
C GLU A 78 1.19 -26.78 -7.26
N TYR A 79 0.91 -26.84 -8.57
CA TYR A 79 0.08 -25.85 -9.25
C TYR A 79 -1.38 -25.87 -8.81
N GLN A 80 -1.95 -27.07 -8.59
CA GLN A 80 -3.28 -27.19 -7.99
C GLN A 80 -3.34 -26.57 -6.61
N ASN A 81 -2.33 -26.81 -5.77
CA ASN A 81 -2.24 -26.20 -4.45
C ASN A 81 -2.06 -24.68 -4.53
N LEU A 82 -1.30 -24.19 -5.51
CA LEU A 82 -1.08 -22.75 -5.75
C LEU A 82 -2.39 -22.01 -6.06
N CYS A 83 -3.29 -22.64 -6.81
CA CYS A 83 -4.58 -22.07 -7.19
C CYS A 83 -5.73 -22.45 -6.24
N ALA A 84 -5.48 -23.23 -5.19
CA ALA A 84 -6.50 -23.61 -4.22
C ALA A 84 -6.60 -22.54 -3.12
N ALA A 85 -7.51 -21.57 -3.31
CA ALA A 85 -7.70 -20.44 -2.40
C ALA A 85 -7.86 -20.86 -0.93
N GLU A 86 -8.56 -21.98 -0.67
CA GLU A 86 -8.78 -22.55 0.66
C GLU A 86 -7.49 -22.85 1.43
N LEU A 87 -6.44 -23.31 0.74
CA LEU A 87 -5.15 -23.66 1.36
C LEU A 87 -4.45 -22.45 1.99
N PHE A 88 -4.82 -21.24 1.58
CA PHE A 88 -4.25 -20.01 2.08
C PHE A 88 -5.10 -19.36 3.17
N THR A 89 -6.29 -19.91 3.50
CA THR A 89 -7.26 -19.33 4.45
C THR A 89 -7.35 -20.01 5.81
N ALA A 90 -6.82 -21.22 5.94
CA ALA A 90 -6.89 -21.92 7.22
C ALA A 90 -5.98 -21.23 8.25
N LEU A 91 -6.60 -20.57 9.25
CA LEU A 91 -6.00 -20.11 10.50
C LEU A 91 -5.48 -21.31 11.33
N SER A 92 -4.49 -22.03 10.80
CA SER A 92 -3.84 -23.14 11.49
C SER A 92 -2.37 -22.83 11.66
N ASP A 93 -1.79 -23.24 12.78
CA ASP A 93 -0.34 -23.17 13.05
C ASP A 93 0.53 -23.80 11.94
N ARG A 94 -0.08 -24.56 11.01
CA ARG A 94 0.60 -25.05 9.82
C ARG A 94 1.02 -23.93 8.88
N TYR A 95 0.29 -22.83 8.80
CA TYR A 95 0.65 -21.68 7.95
C TYR A 95 1.98 -21.03 8.40
N ILE A 96 2.27 -21.06 9.70
CA ILE A 96 3.54 -20.57 10.27
C ILE A 96 4.71 -21.54 9.97
N ARG A 97 4.41 -22.84 9.75
CA ARG A 97 5.43 -23.90 9.54
C ARG A 97 5.60 -24.33 8.09
N GLN A 98 4.63 -24.06 7.22
CA GLN A 98 4.65 -24.38 5.81
C GLN A 98 4.68 -23.06 5.04
N TYR A 99 5.76 -22.84 4.29
CA TYR A 99 5.80 -21.73 3.36
C TYR A 99 4.57 -21.80 2.45
N PRO A 100 3.85 -20.69 2.20
CA PRO A 100 2.74 -20.68 1.27
C PRO A 100 3.21 -21.29 -0.07
N PRO A 101 2.37 -22.07 -0.77
CA PRO A 101 2.69 -22.55 -2.10
C PRO A 101 3.16 -21.37 -2.95
N ARG A 102 4.36 -21.50 -3.53
CA ARG A 102 4.94 -20.52 -4.44
C ARG A 102 5.35 -21.25 -5.70
N LEU A 103 5.24 -20.57 -6.84
CA LEU A 103 5.79 -21.10 -8.07
C LEU A 103 7.32 -21.15 -7.94
N TYR A 104 7.92 -22.32 -8.18
CA TYR A 104 9.36 -22.53 -7.99
C TYR A 104 10.24 -21.65 -8.89
N GLN A 105 9.72 -21.32 -10.08
CA GLN A 105 10.37 -20.40 -11.02
C GLN A 105 9.66 -19.06 -10.98
N ASP A 106 10.43 -17.99 -10.86
CA ASP A 106 9.88 -16.65 -10.85
C ASP A 106 9.58 -16.17 -12.28
N SER A 107 8.42 -15.53 -12.45
CA SER A 107 7.97 -14.97 -13.72
C SER A 107 7.23 -13.67 -13.49
N GLU A 108 7.96 -12.56 -13.62
CA GLU A 108 7.44 -11.19 -13.65
C GLU A 108 6.21 -11.07 -14.58
N ALA A 109 6.24 -11.72 -15.74
CA ALA A 109 5.14 -11.64 -16.71
C ALA A 109 3.87 -12.33 -16.20
N LEU A 110 3.98 -13.54 -15.65
CA LEU A 110 2.83 -14.24 -15.07
C LEU A 110 2.27 -13.48 -13.86
N ARG A 111 3.16 -12.93 -13.02
CA ARG A 111 2.79 -12.10 -11.87
C ARG A 111 2.08 -10.82 -12.30
N SER A 112 2.53 -10.17 -13.36
CA SER A 112 1.88 -8.97 -13.92
C SER A 112 0.50 -9.29 -14.51
N VAL A 113 0.31 -10.42 -15.20
CA VAL A 113 -1.01 -10.88 -15.65
C VAL A 113 -1.94 -11.08 -14.45
N TRP A 114 -1.45 -11.77 -13.41
CA TRP A 114 -2.22 -11.99 -12.19
C TRP A 114 -2.59 -10.67 -11.48
N GLY A 115 -1.62 -9.77 -11.30
CA GLY A 115 -1.83 -8.48 -10.64
C GLY A 115 -2.86 -7.62 -11.38
N ALA A 116 -2.75 -7.53 -12.71
CA ALA A 116 -3.71 -6.78 -13.53
C ALA A 116 -5.14 -7.34 -13.45
N ILE A 117 -5.30 -8.67 -13.37
CA ILE A 117 -6.61 -9.31 -13.20
C ILE A 117 -7.16 -9.03 -11.80
N VAL A 118 -6.33 -9.14 -10.76
CA VAL A 118 -6.75 -8.83 -9.38
C VAL A 118 -7.21 -7.38 -9.27
N GLU A 119 -6.43 -6.44 -9.80
CA GLU A 119 -6.75 -5.02 -9.81
C GLU A 119 -8.08 -4.74 -10.52
N GLN A 120 -8.27 -5.32 -11.71
CA GLN A 120 -9.47 -5.08 -12.52
C GLN A 120 -10.76 -5.68 -11.93
N PHE A 121 -10.67 -6.87 -11.31
CA PHE A 121 -11.87 -7.65 -10.95
C PHE A 121 -12.08 -7.84 -9.46
N CYS A 122 -11.04 -7.75 -8.64
CA CYS A 122 -11.12 -8.10 -7.23
C CYS A 122 -11.09 -6.88 -6.29
N LEU A 123 -10.86 -5.67 -6.81
CA LEU A 123 -10.75 -4.45 -6.00
C LEU A 123 -11.93 -3.49 -6.25
N PRO A 124 -13.09 -3.68 -5.59
CA PRO A 124 -14.30 -2.91 -5.89
C PRO A 124 -14.20 -1.43 -5.52
N TRP A 125 -13.34 -1.04 -4.57
CA TRP A 125 -13.11 0.39 -4.26
C TRP A 125 -12.50 1.17 -5.45
N PHE A 126 -11.91 0.48 -6.42
CA PHE A 126 -11.49 1.08 -7.69
C PHE A 126 -12.68 1.41 -8.61
N GLN A 127 -13.78 0.66 -8.52
CA GLN A 127 -14.93 0.78 -9.43
C GLN A 127 -15.97 1.80 -8.97
N HIS A 128 -16.02 2.10 -7.66
CA HIS A 128 -16.95 3.08 -7.10
C HIS A 128 -16.31 4.48 -7.03
N SER A 129 -16.02 5.07 -8.19
CA SER A 129 -16.04 6.53 -8.28
C SER A 129 -17.50 6.95 -8.52
N PRO A 130 -18.07 7.91 -7.76
CA PRO A 130 -19.33 8.51 -8.17
C PRO A 130 -19.12 9.14 -9.56
N PRO A 131 -20.10 9.06 -10.46
CA PRO A 131 -20.02 9.79 -11.72
C PRO A 131 -19.97 11.29 -11.38
N GLN A 132 -18.86 11.95 -11.70
CA GLN A 132 -18.87 13.40 -11.82
C GLN A 132 -19.74 13.71 -13.04
N ASP A 133 -20.85 14.39 -12.78
CA ASP A 133 -21.79 14.83 -13.80
C ASP A 133 -21.06 15.70 -14.83
N ASP A 134 -20.94 15.16 -16.05
CA ASP A 134 -20.66 15.93 -17.24
C ASP A 134 -21.87 16.85 -17.51
N GLU A 135 -21.77 18.14 -17.19
CA GLU A 135 -22.44 19.18 -17.98
C GLU A 135 -21.80 20.58 -17.78
N GLU A 136 -21.32 21.12 -18.91
CA GLU A 136 -21.27 22.54 -19.29
C GLU A 136 -20.11 23.47 -18.85
N THR A 137 -19.13 23.58 -19.77
CA THR A 137 -18.55 24.82 -20.32
C THR A 137 -17.68 25.75 -19.45
N SER A 138 -16.41 25.93 -19.90
CA SER A 138 -15.85 27.20 -20.40
C SER A 138 -14.38 27.45 -20.00
N SER A 139 -13.49 27.17 -20.95
CA SER A 139 -12.37 28.02 -21.42
C SER A 139 -11.61 28.94 -20.45
N LEU A 140 -10.30 28.68 -20.39
CA LEU A 140 -9.18 29.63 -20.34
C LEU A 140 -9.01 30.49 -19.07
N GLU A 141 -7.94 30.22 -18.32
CA GLU A 141 -6.78 31.14 -18.23
C GLU A 141 -5.56 30.44 -17.62
N LYS A 142 -4.47 30.41 -18.39
CA LYS A 142 -3.13 30.04 -17.94
C LYS A 142 -2.60 31.14 -17.03
N LYS A 143 -2.15 30.79 -15.83
CA LYS A 143 -1.24 31.64 -15.03
C LYS A 143 -0.09 30.79 -14.52
N GLU A 144 1.11 31.29 -14.80
CA GLU A 144 2.41 30.72 -14.47
C GLU A 144 2.56 30.58 -12.94
N GLN A 145 2.85 29.36 -12.46
CA GLN A 145 3.20 29.08 -11.07
C GLN A 145 4.72 29.27 -10.88
N GLU A 146 5.08 30.18 -9.99
CA GLU A 146 6.40 30.25 -9.36
C GLU A 146 6.61 29.00 -8.46
N PRO A 147 7.85 28.50 -8.32
CA PRO A 147 8.13 27.33 -7.49
C PRO A 147 8.02 27.69 -6.01
N GLU A 148 7.04 27.12 -5.32
CA GLU A 148 6.98 27.15 -3.86
C GLU A 148 8.19 26.37 -3.29
N THR A 149 8.92 27.02 -2.39
CA THR A 149 10.06 26.40 -1.72
C THR A 149 9.55 25.62 -0.50
N PRO A 150 10.01 24.38 -0.30
CA PRO A 150 9.58 23.57 0.84
C PRO A 150 9.96 24.24 2.16
N THR A 151 9.06 24.16 3.14
CA THR A 151 9.28 24.76 4.47
C THR A 151 10.47 24.08 5.18
N GLU A 152 11.27 24.87 5.91
CA GLU A 152 12.52 24.40 6.55
C GLU A 152 12.28 23.21 7.49
N ASP A 153 11.11 23.12 8.12
CA ASP A 153 10.74 22.04 9.05
C ASP A 153 10.49 20.69 8.36
N GLU A 154 9.99 20.68 7.12
CA GLU A 154 9.75 19.44 6.34
C GLU A 154 11.06 18.88 5.79
N LEU A 155 11.98 19.76 5.38
CA LEU A 155 13.31 19.39 4.91
C LEU A 155 14.22 18.86 6.02
N GLU A 156 14.06 19.35 7.26
CA GLU A 156 14.80 18.85 8.42
C GLU A 156 14.30 17.48 8.88
N ALA A 157 12.99 17.25 8.84
CA ALA A 157 12.38 15.95 9.16
C ALA A 157 12.83 14.85 8.17
N ASP A 158 12.70 15.10 6.86
CA ASP A 158 13.10 14.13 5.82
C ASP A 158 14.60 13.81 5.84
N ARG A 159 15.42 14.76 6.28
CA ARG A 159 16.88 14.61 6.35
C ARG A 159 17.34 13.79 7.55
N SER A 160 16.70 13.97 8.70
CA SER A 160 17.01 13.19 9.90
C SER A 160 16.67 11.70 9.70
N GLU A 161 15.56 11.41 9.00
CA GLU A 161 15.17 10.04 8.62
C GLU A 161 16.16 9.39 7.64
N LEU A 162 16.63 10.13 6.62
CA LEU A 162 17.62 9.64 5.66
C LEU A 162 18.96 9.29 6.35
N ILE A 163 19.41 10.13 7.29
CA ILE A 163 20.64 9.89 8.05
C ILE A 163 20.49 8.64 8.93
N SER A 164 19.34 8.47 9.56
CA SER A 164 19.03 7.30 10.39
C SER A 164 19.00 6.00 9.56
N LEU A 165 18.41 6.04 8.36
CA LEU A 165 18.43 4.92 7.42
C LEU A 165 19.85 4.56 6.97
N LEU A 166 20.68 5.55 6.62
CA LEU A 166 22.07 5.32 6.21
C LEU A 166 22.92 4.74 7.35
N GLN A 167 22.67 5.14 8.60
CA GLN A 167 23.35 4.59 9.77
C GLN A 167 22.89 3.14 10.05
N SER A 168 21.60 2.85 9.96
CA SER A 168 21.07 1.50 10.14
C SER A 168 21.59 0.49 9.10
N ALA A 169 21.92 0.96 7.90
CA ALA A 169 22.51 0.16 6.82
C ALA A 169 24.05 0.01 6.91
N GLY A 170 24.69 0.53 7.96
CA GLY A 170 26.15 0.51 8.14
C GLY A 170 26.91 1.45 7.19
N LEU A 171 26.24 2.43 6.58
CA LEU A 171 26.81 3.42 5.65
C LEU A 171 27.16 4.74 6.36
N GLU A 172 27.83 4.62 7.50
CA GLU A 172 28.18 5.73 8.42
C GLU A 172 28.97 6.85 7.75
N ARG A 173 29.81 6.50 6.76
CA ARG A 173 30.59 7.48 6.00
C ARG A 173 29.72 8.34 5.08
N LEU A 174 28.65 7.76 4.54
CA LEU A 174 27.71 8.44 3.65
C LEU A 174 26.76 9.33 4.47
N ALA A 175 26.27 8.83 5.61
CA ALA A 175 25.46 9.59 6.57
C ALA A 175 26.17 10.88 7.00
N ARG A 176 27.48 10.81 7.28
CA ARG A 176 28.30 11.97 7.66
C ARG A 176 28.51 12.98 6.52
N GLN A 177 28.63 12.52 5.27
CA GLN A 177 28.72 13.43 4.13
C GLN A 177 27.42 14.22 3.94
N VAL A 178 26.26 13.58 4.12
CA VAL A 178 24.96 14.24 4.06
C VAL A 178 24.76 15.20 5.24
N SER A 179 25.32 14.91 6.42
CA SER A 179 25.28 15.85 7.55
C SER A 179 26.15 17.11 7.32
N GLU A 180 27.33 16.95 6.71
CA GLU A 180 28.30 18.03 6.49
C GLU A 180 27.90 18.98 5.35
N GLN A 181 27.20 18.49 4.32
CA GLN A 181 26.85 19.27 3.14
C GLN A 181 25.81 20.38 3.41
N ALA A 182 25.04 20.31 4.50
CA ALA A 182 24.08 21.36 4.84
C ALA A 182 24.68 22.55 5.61
N VAL A 183 25.77 22.35 6.35
CA VAL A 183 26.44 23.44 7.09
C VAL A 183 26.98 24.50 6.12
N SER A 184 27.22 24.13 4.86
CA SER A 184 27.70 25.04 3.81
C SER A 184 26.61 25.83 3.08
N LYS A 185 25.32 25.45 3.21
CA LYS A 185 24.21 26.14 2.52
C LYS A 185 23.51 27.19 3.40
N SER A 186 23.55 27.05 4.73
CA SER A 186 22.88 27.98 5.66
C SER A 186 23.55 29.36 5.81
N TYR A 187 24.74 29.58 5.23
CA TYR A 187 25.47 30.85 5.34
C TYR A 187 25.22 31.87 4.20
N ASN A 188 24.42 31.54 3.19
CA ASN A 188 24.25 32.41 2.00
C ASN A 188 22.85 33.04 1.83
N ILE A 189 21.91 32.88 2.77
CA ILE A 189 20.53 33.40 2.64
C ILE A 189 20.15 34.27 3.85
N ILE A 190 21.03 35.19 4.25
CA ILE A 190 20.68 36.27 5.19
C ILE A 190 21.26 37.56 4.64
N GLU A 191 20.61 38.14 3.63
CA GLU A 191 20.71 39.58 3.33
C GLU A 191 19.57 40.01 2.39
N GLN A 192 18.91 41.12 2.75
CA GLN A 192 17.86 41.89 2.04
C GLN A 192 16.41 41.53 2.43
N SER A 193 15.85 42.16 3.48
CA SER A 193 15.19 43.51 3.53
C SER A 193 13.69 43.45 3.21
N ALA A 194 12.75 44.20 3.75
CA ALA A 194 12.57 45.04 4.94
C ALA A 194 11.06 45.46 4.91
N PHE A 195 10.43 45.59 6.09
CA PHE A 195 9.05 46.05 6.45
C PHE A 195 8.51 47.34 5.76
N PRO A 196 7.24 47.84 5.92
CA PRO A 196 6.23 47.63 7.01
C PRO A 196 4.71 47.53 6.59
N VAL A 197 3.79 46.89 7.35
CA VAL A 197 2.91 47.25 8.53
C VAL A 197 1.73 48.22 8.26
N GLU A 198 0.57 47.89 8.87
CA GLU A 198 -0.69 48.65 9.18
C GLU A 198 -1.94 48.13 8.39
N ASP A 199 -3.13 47.86 8.94
CA ASP A 199 -3.72 48.08 10.27
C ASP A 199 -5.04 47.26 10.45
N ILE A 200 -5.21 46.66 11.65
CA ILE A 200 -6.36 46.68 12.60
C ILE A 200 -7.83 46.37 12.17
N ALA A 201 -8.49 45.61 13.08
CA ALA A 201 -9.94 45.37 13.33
C ALA A 201 -10.60 44.22 12.54
N SER A 202 -11.42 43.33 13.08
CA SER A 202 -12.30 43.34 14.27
C SER A 202 -12.77 41.92 14.61
N TRP A 203 -12.98 41.63 15.89
CA TRP A 203 -13.85 40.55 16.35
C TRP A 203 -15.32 40.86 16.01
N ASP A 204 -16.10 39.91 15.49
CA ASP A 204 -17.37 39.52 16.12
C ASP A 204 -17.97 38.22 15.54
N GLU A 205 -18.81 37.64 16.40
CA GLU A 205 -19.49 36.35 16.35
C GLU A 205 -20.51 36.12 15.21
N THR A 206 -20.71 34.81 14.95
CA THR A 206 -21.88 34.12 14.35
C THR A 206 -22.12 34.16 12.83
N GLY A 207 -22.08 32.96 12.23
CA GLY A 207 -22.74 32.63 10.96
C GLY A 207 -22.08 31.48 10.22
N ILE A 208 -22.47 30.23 10.52
CA ILE A 208 -22.22 29.11 9.60
C ILE A 208 -23.22 29.26 8.44
N PRO A 209 -22.73 29.26 7.19
CA PRO A 209 -23.15 28.22 6.27
C PRO A 209 -21.97 27.58 5.55
N ASP A 210 -22.16 26.32 5.16
CA ASP A 210 -21.26 25.44 4.41
C ASP A 210 -20.45 26.14 3.30
N GLU A 211 -19.12 25.99 3.33
CA GLU A 211 -18.25 26.10 2.15
C GLU A 211 -16.95 25.27 2.35
N GLU A 212 -16.98 24.10 1.72
CA GLU A 212 -15.87 23.43 1.00
C GLU A 212 -14.60 23.05 1.78
N ARG A 213 -14.70 21.85 2.35
CA ARG A 213 -13.59 20.90 2.54
C ARG A 213 -12.85 20.72 1.20
N ILE A 214 -11.71 21.39 1.03
CA ILE A 214 -10.78 21.14 -0.08
C ILE A 214 -10.15 19.75 0.17
N PRO A 215 -10.36 18.75 -0.72
CA PRO A 215 -9.58 17.51 -0.70
C PRO A 215 -8.14 17.83 -1.10
N PRO A 216 -7.14 17.10 -0.59
CA PRO A 216 -5.76 17.30 -1.02
C PRO A 216 -5.68 17.07 -2.53
N GLU A 217 -5.21 18.09 -3.24
CA GLU A 217 -4.96 18.05 -4.67
C GLU A 217 -3.95 16.94 -4.98
N ASP A 218 -4.33 16.13 -5.96
CA ASP A 218 -3.51 15.10 -6.59
C ASP A 218 -2.17 15.69 -7.04
N ASP A 219 -1.08 15.22 -6.43
CA ASP A 219 0.25 15.33 -7.03
C ASP A 219 0.67 13.98 -7.62
N ASP A 220 1.16 14.08 -8.84
CA ASP A 220 1.22 13.08 -9.90
C ASP A 220 2.08 11.86 -9.53
N THR A 221 1.45 10.75 -9.14
CA THR A 221 2.00 9.40 -9.30
C THR A 221 0.93 8.50 -9.90
N GLY A 222 0.98 8.37 -11.23
CA GLY A 222 -0.05 7.74 -12.06
C GLY A 222 -0.82 6.57 -11.43
N ASP A 223 -2.16 6.69 -11.42
CA ASP A 223 -3.14 5.61 -11.34
C ASP A 223 -2.89 4.51 -10.29
N ALA A 224 -2.25 4.83 -9.17
CA ALA A 224 -2.14 3.89 -8.06
C ALA A 224 -3.56 3.60 -7.53
N PRO A 225 -3.91 2.33 -7.26
CA PRO A 225 -5.26 1.96 -6.84
C PRO A 225 -5.68 2.76 -5.60
N ARG A 226 -6.89 3.33 -5.65
CA ARG A 226 -7.48 4.12 -4.55
C ARG A 226 -7.73 3.22 -3.35
N GLY A 227 -6.79 3.20 -2.41
CA GLY A 227 -6.88 2.49 -1.14
C GLY A 227 -6.73 3.45 0.05
N ILE A 228 -7.15 2.99 1.23
CA ILE A 228 -7.00 3.75 2.47
C ILE A 228 -5.54 3.67 2.92
N VAL A 229 -4.87 4.82 2.98
CA VAL A 229 -3.48 4.90 3.44
C VAL A 229 -3.44 4.67 4.96
N ILE A 230 -2.59 3.74 5.39
CA ILE A 230 -2.39 3.41 6.82
C ILE A 230 -0.96 3.66 7.29
N GLY A 231 -0.13 4.31 6.47
CA GLY A 231 1.22 4.72 6.84
C GLY A 231 2.20 4.71 5.67
N ARG A 232 3.48 4.95 5.96
CA ARG A 232 4.55 5.00 4.94
C ARG A 232 5.22 3.64 4.73
N GLN A 233 5.50 2.90 5.80
CA GLN A 233 6.20 1.62 5.73
C GLN A 233 5.61 0.61 6.72
N PRO A 234 5.57 -0.71 6.39
CA PRO A 234 5.05 -1.74 7.30
C PRO A 234 5.68 -1.75 8.69
N ALA A 235 7.00 -1.51 8.77
CA ALA A 235 7.74 -1.52 10.03
C ALA A 235 7.42 -0.31 10.93
N GLY A 236 6.95 0.80 10.34
CA GLY A 236 6.61 2.04 11.03
C GLY A 236 5.11 2.22 11.30
N LEU A 237 4.30 1.16 11.17
CA LEU A 237 2.85 1.25 11.41
C LEU A 237 2.51 1.33 12.90
N HIS A 238 3.38 0.83 13.79
CA HIS A 238 3.20 0.80 15.26
C HIS A 238 1.88 0.16 15.75
N MET A 239 1.16 -0.55 14.88
CA MET A 239 -0.13 -1.17 15.20
C MET A 239 0.00 -2.39 16.13
N ARG A 240 1.15 -3.08 16.11
CA ARG A 240 1.33 -4.38 16.77
C ARG A 240 1.02 -4.34 18.25
N GLY A 241 1.72 -3.49 19.01
CA GLY A 241 1.52 -3.41 20.45
C GLY A 241 0.14 -2.88 20.82
N TRP A 242 -0.34 -1.84 20.14
CA TRP A 242 -1.69 -1.32 20.36
C TRP A 242 -2.77 -2.41 20.16
N LEU A 243 -2.74 -3.13 19.04
CA LEU A 243 -3.67 -4.23 18.78
C LEU A 243 -3.53 -5.36 19.80
N ALA A 244 -2.31 -5.67 20.24
CA ALA A 244 -2.07 -6.69 21.27
C ALA A 244 -2.69 -6.31 22.63
N THR A 245 -2.80 -5.02 22.96
CA THR A 245 -3.52 -4.58 24.18
C THR A 245 -5.02 -4.81 24.12
N ILE A 246 -5.59 -4.86 22.90
CA ILE A 246 -7.02 -5.10 22.67
C ILE A 246 -7.29 -6.61 22.58
N SER A 247 -6.59 -7.29 21.67
CA SER A 247 -6.72 -8.73 21.45
C SER A 247 -5.53 -9.29 20.67
N VAL A 248 -4.97 -10.40 21.15
CA VAL A 248 -3.92 -11.13 20.41
C VAL A 248 -4.40 -11.52 19.00
N ARG A 249 -5.72 -11.78 18.83
CA ARG A 249 -6.27 -12.14 17.51
C ARG A 249 -6.17 -10.99 16.52
N THR A 250 -6.48 -9.76 16.92
CA THR A 250 -6.42 -8.60 16.01
C THR A 250 -4.98 -8.30 15.60
N MET A 251 -4.03 -8.44 16.54
CA MET A 251 -2.60 -8.36 16.23
C MET A 251 -2.18 -9.42 15.19
N VAL A 252 -2.59 -10.67 15.34
CA VAL A 252 -2.27 -11.75 14.39
C VAL A 252 -2.91 -11.50 13.01
N LEU A 253 -4.15 -11.03 12.96
CA LEU A 253 -4.81 -10.70 11.70
C LEU A 253 -4.12 -9.51 11.00
N PHE A 254 -3.69 -8.51 11.76
CA PHE A 254 -2.87 -7.42 11.23
C PHE A 254 -1.54 -7.91 10.66
N GLU A 255 -0.88 -8.86 11.32
CA GLU A 255 0.35 -9.46 10.81
C GLU A 255 0.15 -10.17 9.46
N PHE A 256 -0.98 -10.86 9.29
CA PHE A 256 -1.35 -11.47 8.01
C PHE A 256 -1.66 -10.43 6.94
N LEU A 257 -2.27 -9.31 7.32
CA LEU A 257 -2.64 -8.25 6.39
C LEU A 257 -1.43 -7.43 5.93
N ALA A 258 -0.65 -6.89 6.87
CA ALA A 258 0.28 -5.78 6.60
C ALA A 258 1.75 -6.09 6.91
N CYS A 259 2.09 -7.27 7.45
CA CYS A 259 3.47 -7.62 7.83
C CYS A 259 4.09 -8.74 7.01
N GLY A 260 3.49 -9.11 5.88
CA GLY A 260 4.05 -10.15 4.99
C GLY A 260 4.00 -11.56 5.57
N ARG A 261 3.28 -11.80 6.67
CA ARG A 261 3.12 -13.15 7.23
C ARG A 261 2.26 -14.03 6.36
N ARG A 262 1.31 -13.44 5.63
CA ARG A 262 0.48 -14.10 4.62
C ARG A 262 0.72 -13.45 3.28
N SER A 263 0.94 -14.25 2.25
CA SER A 263 1.22 -13.75 0.90
C SER A 263 0.30 -14.40 -0.12
N MET A 264 0.02 -13.68 -1.19
CA MET A 264 -0.68 -14.22 -2.35
C MET A 264 0.21 -15.22 -3.11
N PRO A 265 -0.37 -16.24 -3.77
CA PRO A 265 0.37 -17.30 -4.48
C PRO A 265 1.36 -16.77 -5.54
N PHE A 266 1.06 -15.62 -6.14
CA PHE A 266 1.88 -14.96 -7.15
C PHE A 266 2.49 -13.64 -6.64
N GLY A 267 2.48 -13.40 -5.32
CA GLY A 267 2.72 -12.09 -4.69
C GLY A 267 4.15 -11.75 -4.24
N TYR A 268 4.40 -10.44 -4.22
CA TYR A 268 5.52 -9.60 -3.75
C TYR A 268 6.97 -10.00 -4.09
N HIS A 269 7.58 -9.27 -5.02
CA HIS A 269 8.97 -8.82 -4.90
C HIS A 269 8.98 -7.29 -4.70
N ALA A 270 10.12 -6.72 -4.33
CA ALA A 270 10.25 -5.28 -4.17
C ALA A 270 10.76 -4.66 -5.48
N GLY A 271 9.98 -3.76 -6.11
CA GLY A 271 10.46 -2.87 -7.17
C GLY A 271 9.84 -3.01 -8.58
N GLU A 272 8.83 -3.86 -8.79
CA GLU A 272 8.09 -4.02 -10.06
C GLU A 272 6.66 -3.40 -10.00
N PRO A 273 6.03 -3.07 -11.15
CA PRO A 273 4.92 -2.11 -11.25
C PRO A 273 3.55 -2.60 -10.78
N PHE A 274 3.39 -3.89 -10.47
CA PHE A 274 2.12 -4.48 -9.98
C PHE A 274 2.29 -5.19 -8.60
N GLU A 275 3.41 -4.90 -7.91
CA GLU A 275 3.90 -5.70 -6.78
C GLU A 275 3.51 -5.21 -5.40
N GLY A 276 2.48 -4.38 -5.27
CA GLY A 276 2.19 -3.80 -3.96
C GLY A 276 1.75 -4.83 -2.92
N TYR A 277 1.07 -5.92 -3.29
CA TYR A 277 0.30 -6.70 -2.32
C TYR A 277 1.14 -7.55 -1.36
N ILE A 278 1.18 -7.15 -0.10
CA ILE A 278 1.98 -7.78 0.96
C ILE A 278 1.20 -8.74 1.86
N GLY A 279 -0.13 -8.69 1.82
CA GLY A 279 -0.97 -9.55 2.62
C GLY A 279 -2.44 -9.24 2.44
N TYR A 280 -3.29 -10.11 2.99
CA TYR A 280 -4.73 -10.02 2.83
C TYR A 280 -5.47 -10.74 3.96
N LEU A 281 -6.75 -10.42 4.10
CA LEU A 281 -7.70 -11.05 4.99
C LEU A 281 -8.98 -11.36 4.21
N THR A 282 -9.58 -12.50 4.52
CA THR A 282 -10.89 -12.92 4.00
C THR A 282 -12.04 -12.16 4.66
N PRO A 283 -13.25 -12.16 4.07
CA PRO A 283 -14.42 -11.53 4.68
C PRO A 283 -14.69 -12.02 6.11
N ASP A 284 -14.54 -13.32 6.39
CA ASP A 284 -14.75 -13.89 7.72
C ASP A 284 -13.74 -13.36 8.75
N GLU A 285 -12.47 -13.21 8.35
CA GLU A 285 -11.41 -12.65 9.19
C GLU A 285 -11.63 -11.15 9.44
N ILE A 286 -12.05 -10.41 8.43
CA ILE A 286 -12.43 -9.00 8.55
C ILE A 286 -13.62 -8.83 9.48
N TRP A 287 -14.65 -9.66 9.36
CA TRP A 287 -15.80 -9.63 10.26
C TRP A 287 -15.41 -9.91 11.72
N GLN A 288 -14.56 -10.91 11.95
CA GLN A 288 -14.02 -11.19 13.29
C GLN A 288 -13.20 -10.01 13.83
N MET A 289 -12.39 -9.38 12.98
CA MET A 289 -11.58 -8.24 13.37
C MET A 289 -12.45 -7.02 13.72
N ALA A 290 -13.48 -6.74 12.91
CA ALA A 290 -14.45 -5.67 13.16
C ALA A 290 -15.19 -5.88 14.48
N LEU A 291 -15.62 -7.10 14.80
CA LEU A 291 -16.27 -7.39 16.09
C LEU A 291 -15.36 -7.13 17.30
N LEU A 292 -14.06 -7.42 17.18
CA LEU A 292 -13.11 -7.20 18.26
C LEU A 292 -12.70 -5.74 18.42
N LEU A 293 -12.84 -4.93 17.36
CA LEU A 293 -12.44 -3.53 17.33
C LEU A 293 -13.62 -2.55 17.39
N GLY A 294 -14.86 -3.04 17.45
CA GLY A 294 -16.06 -2.21 17.26
C GLY A 294 -16.24 -1.04 18.24
N ASP A 295 -15.78 -1.20 19.47
CA ASP A 295 -15.86 -0.16 20.52
C ASP A 295 -14.50 0.49 20.83
N VAL A 296 -13.48 0.25 19.99
CA VAL A 296 -12.14 0.75 20.22
C VAL A 296 -12.02 2.18 19.68
N GLU A 297 -11.62 3.10 20.56
CA GLU A 297 -11.23 4.45 20.15
C GLU A 297 -9.78 4.45 19.64
N PRO A 298 -9.50 5.00 18.45
CA PRO A 298 -8.14 5.13 17.95
C PRO A 298 -7.37 6.15 18.81
N PRO A 299 -6.05 5.95 19.01
CA PRO A 299 -5.19 6.98 19.57
C PRO A 299 -5.26 8.29 18.78
N ASP A 300 -5.04 9.41 19.47
CA ASP A 300 -4.92 10.71 18.81
C ASP A 300 -3.67 10.75 17.92
N ALA A 301 -3.86 11.07 16.64
CA ALA A 301 -2.81 11.04 15.63
C ALA A 301 -1.71 12.09 15.87
N ALA A 302 -2.05 13.25 16.46
CA ALA A 302 -1.05 14.26 16.80
C ALA A 302 -0.14 13.78 17.94
N ARG A 303 -0.74 13.23 19.01
CA ARG A 303 0.00 12.60 20.10
C ARG A 303 0.85 11.42 19.65
N ALA A 304 0.32 10.55 18.78
CA ALA A 304 1.06 9.41 18.26
C ALA A 304 2.32 9.84 17.48
N ARG A 305 2.21 10.88 16.65
CA ARG A 305 3.35 11.48 15.93
C ARG A 305 4.41 12.04 16.88
N GLU A 306 3.98 12.78 17.91
CA GLU A 306 4.89 13.32 18.92
C GLU A 306 5.62 12.19 19.67
N GLU A 307 4.90 11.14 20.06
CA GLU A 307 5.47 9.99 20.74
C GLU A 307 6.47 9.22 19.86
N ALA A 308 6.18 9.05 18.57
CA ALA A 308 7.09 8.43 17.61
C ALA A 308 8.39 9.23 17.45
N ARG A 309 8.31 10.57 17.38
CA ARG A 309 9.49 11.45 17.34
C ARG A 309 10.33 11.32 18.61
N ASN A 310 9.68 11.40 19.77
CA ASN A 310 10.35 11.26 21.08
C ASN A 310 11.05 9.90 21.22
N PHE A 311 10.42 8.82 20.74
CA PHE A 311 11.02 7.49 20.73
C PHE A 311 12.27 7.43 19.84
N HIS A 312 12.26 8.08 18.68
CA HIS A 312 13.41 8.15 17.80
C HIS A 312 14.58 8.94 18.42
N ASP A 313 14.28 10.07 19.06
CA ASP A 313 15.28 10.90 19.73
C ASP A 313 15.91 10.17 20.94
N GLN A 314 15.13 9.39 21.68
CA GLN A 314 15.59 8.57 22.80
C GLN A 314 16.55 7.44 22.38
N LEU A 315 16.39 6.88 21.17
CA LEU A 315 17.34 5.91 20.63
C LEU A 315 18.74 6.51 20.38
N SER A 316 18.86 7.84 20.35
CA SER A 316 20.12 8.56 20.12
C SER A 316 20.82 9.04 21.41
N ALA A 317 20.13 9.07 22.54
CA ALA A 317 20.62 9.58 23.82
C ALA A 317 20.86 8.47 24.85
N ASP A 318 21.54 8.79 25.95
CA ASP A 318 21.95 7.83 26.99
C ASP A 318 20.79 6.91 27.47
N TRP A 319 21.11 5.62 27.54
CA TRP A 319 20.20 4.46 27.64
C TRP A 319 19.47 4.30 29.00
N ASP A 320 19.05 5.38 29.65
CA ASP A 320 18.52 5.29 31.01
C ASP A 320 17.09 4.72 31.08
N GLU A 321 16.35 4.65 29.97
CA GLU A 321 15.02 4.01 29.91
C GLU A 321 14.78 3.29 28.57
N PHE A 322 14.96 1.97 28.55
CA PHE A 322 14.73 1.15 27.35
C PHE A 322 13.22 0.96 27.11
N ARG A 323 12.71 1.49 25.99
CA ARG A 323 11.34 1.27 25.51
C ARG A 323 11.32 0.38 24.26
N LEU A 324 10.29 -0.45 24.13
CA LEU A 324 10.07 -1.28 22.94
C LEU A 324 9.29 -0.51 21.87
N ILE A 325 9.56 -0.79 20.59
CA ILE A 325 8.86 -0.17 19.45
C ILE A 325 7.33 -0.40 19.46
N ASP A 326 6.90 -1.52 20.05
CA ASP A 326 5.49 -1.87 20.21
C ASP A 326 4.78 -1.00 21.26
N GLU A 327 5.51 -0.22 22.07
CA GLU A 327 4.92 0.71 23.04
C GLU A 327 4.56 2.07 22.41
N VAL A 328 4.99 2.34 21.17
CA VAL A 328 4.67 3.58 20.45
C VAL A 328 3.23 3.51 19.93
N LEU A 329 2.47 4.59 20.09
CA LEU A 329 1.09 4.66 19.60
C LEU A 329 1.03 4.74 18.06
N PRO A 330 0.09 4.01 17.41
CA PRO A 330 -0.09 4.10 15.96
C PRO A 330 -0.78 5.40 15.53
N GLU A 331 -0.15 6.12 14.61
CA GLU A 331 -0.71 7.35 14.01
C GLU A 331 -1.98 7.09 13.19
N HIS A 332 -1.97 6.05 12.35
CA HIS A 332 -3.03 5.80 11.36
C HIS A 332 -4.11 4.82 11.84
N ALA A 333 -4.32 4.75 13.15
CA ALA A 333 -5.26 3.80 13.75
C ALA A 333 -6.71 4.07 13.31
N ALA A 334 -7.07 5.34 13.13
CA ALA A 334 -8.41 5.73 12.70
C ALA A 334 -8.71 5.23 11.28
N GLU A 335 -7.78 5.44 10.34
CA GLU A 335 -7.88 4.98 8.95
C GLU A 335 -7.93 3.45 8.87
N PHE A 336 -7.10 2.78 9.68
CA PHE A 336 -7.10 1.33 9.80
C PHE A 336 -8.46 0.78 10.28
N LEU A 337 -9.03 1.37 11.34
CA LEU A 337 -10.36 1.01 11.83
C LEU A 337 -11.43 1.30 10.77
N GLN A 338 -11.37 2.45 10.09
CA GLN A 338 -12.31 2.80 9.03
C GLN A 338 -12.31 1.75 7.90
N ALA A 339 -11.12 1.31 7.46
CA ALA A 339 -11.00 0.28 6.42
C ALA A 339 -11.66 -1.04 6.83
N ILE A 340 -11.46 -1.47 8.07
CA ILE A 340 -12.03 -2.71 8.61
C ILE A 340 -13.56 -2.61 8.68
N HIS A 341 -14.09 -1.51 9.21
CA HIS A 341 -15.54 -1.31 9.31
C HIS A 341 -16.21 -1.26 7.92
N ASN A 342 -15.61 -0.53 6.98
CA ASN A 342 -16.12 -0.43 5.61
C ASN A 342 -16.16 -1.80 4.91
N ALA A 343 -15.06 -2.57 4.99
CA ALA A 343 -14.99 -3.89 4.39
C ALA A 343 -15.96 -4.87 5.07
N ALA A 344 -16.06 -4.85 6.40
CA ALA A 344 -16.97 -5.71 7.15
C ALA A 344 -18.44 -5.44 6.81
N GLN A 345 -18.84 -4.16 6.70
CA GLN A 345 -20.21 -3.78 6.32
C GLN A 345 -20.58 -4.23 4.90
N GLN A 346 -19.60 -4.30 4.00
CA GLN A 346 -19.80 -4.71 2.62
C GLN A 346 -19.63 -6.23 2.41
N GLY A 347 -19.24 -6.99 3.44
CA GLY A 347 -18.95 -8.42 3.32
C GLY A 347 -17.70 -8.71 2.48
N LEU A 348 -16.74 -7.80 2.47
CA LEU A 348 -15.51 -7.88 1.68
C LEU A 348 -14.31 -8.24 2.57
N GLY A 349 -13.28 -8.80 1.94
CA GLY A 349 -11.96 -8.93 2.55
C GLY A 349 -11.17 -7.62 2.47
N LEU A 350 -9.93 -7.65 2.96
CA LEU A 350 -8.95 -6.58 2.73
C LEU A 350 -7.69 -7.15 2.10
N ILE A 351 -7.05 -6.39 1.22
CA ILE A 351 -5.71 -6.66 0.70
C ILE A 351 -4.85 -5.42 0.92
N CYS A 352 -3.63 -5.63 1.40
CA CYS A 352 -2.69 -4.56 1.73
C CYS A 352 -1.65 -4.43 0.63
N SER A 353 -1.43 -3.23 0.13
CA SER A 353 -0.39 -2.92 -0.84
C SER A 353 0.69 -1.97 -0.29
N ILE A 354 1.91 -2.01 -0.81
CA ILE A 354 2.93 -0.97 -0.62
C ILE A 354 3.27 -0.33 -1.97
N GLY A 355 3.21 1.00 -2.06
CA GLY A 355 3.53 1.77 -3.27
C GLY A 355 3.94 3.19 -2.96
#